data_AF-A0ABD2DQD4-F1
#
_entry.id   AF-A0ABD2DQD4-F1
#
_cell.length_a   1.000
_cell.length_b   1.000
_cell.length_c   1.000
_cell.angle_alpha   90.00
_cell.angle_beta   90.00
_cell.angle_gamma   90.00
#
_symmetry.space_group_name_H-M   'P 1'
#
loop_
_entity.id
_entity.type
_entity.pdbx_description
1 polymer ?
#
loop_
_entity_poly.entity_id
_entity_poly.type
_entity_poly.pdbx_seq_one_letter_code
_entity_poly.pdbx_strand_id
1 'polypeptide(L)'
;DSLPVLLFVCLLLGTCELPAAAANAFRPNILLIMADDLGIGDLGCYGNNTLRTPNIDRLAAEGVRLTQHLAAAPLCTPSRAAFLTGRHSFRS
;
A
#
# COMPACT_ATOMS: atom_id res chain seq x y z
N ASP A 1 7.99 -42.05 -39.08
CA ASP A 1 8.35 -42.66 -37.78
C ASP A 1 8.50 -41.70 -36.59
N SER A 2 8.29 -40.39 -36.75
CA SER A 2 8.45 -39.38 -35.67
C SER A 2 7.15 -39.01 -34.91
N LEU A 3 5.98 -39.41 -35.42
CA LEU A 3 4.68 -39.20 -34.76
C LEU A 3 4.58 -39.77 -33.32
N PRO A 4 5.04 -41.01 -33.03
CA PRO A 4 4.91 -41.55 -31.67
C PRO A 4 5.80 -40.82 -30.66
N VAL A 5 6.95 -40.32 -31.10
CA VAL A 5 7.87 -39.54 -30.25
C VAL A 5 7.27 -38.18 -29.89
N LEU A 6 6.63 -37.52 -30.86
CA LEU A 6 5.98 -36.22 -30.62
C LEU A 6 4.77 -36.35 -29.68
N LEU A 7 3.98 -37.43 -29.82
CA LEU A 7 2.84 -37.70 -28.95
C LEU A 7 3.29 -38.01 -27.51
N PHE A 8 4.42 -38.73 -27.36
CA PHE A 8 4.99 -39.06 -26.04
C PHE A 8 5.55 -37.83 -25.32
N VAL A 9 6.18 -36.90 -26.05
CA VAL A 9 6.66 -35.62 -25.51
C VAL A 9 5.48 -34.73 -25.08
N CYS A 10 4.39 -34.68 -25.86
CA CYS A 10 3.17 -33.96 -25.45
C CYS A 10 2.52 -34.56 -24.21
N LEU A 11 2.52 -35.90 -24.07
CA LEU A 11 2.00 -36.56 -22.86
C LEU A 11 2.86 -36.27 -21.62
N LEU A 12 4.19 -36.21 -21.79
CA LEU A 12 5.13 -35.87 -20.72
C LEU A 12 5.02 -34.41 -20.29
N LEU A 13 4.73 -33.49 -21.20
CA LEU A 13 4.51 -32.07 -20.89
C LEU A 13 3.14 -31.78 -20.26
N GLY A 14 2.15 -32.65 -20.47
CA GLY A 14 0.77 -32.47 -19.99
C GLY A 14 0.52 -32.80 -18.51
N THR A 15 1.52 -33.29 -17.77
CA THR A 15 1.35 -33.73 -16.35
C THR A 15 2.02 -32.82 -15.33
N CYS A 16 2.58 -31.68 -15.75
CA CYS A 16 3.10 -30.68 -14.83
C CYS A 16 1.95 -29.82 -14.28
N GLU A 17 1.04 -30.43 -13.53
CA GLU A 17 0.16 -29.67 -12.65
C GLU A 17 1.02 -29.17 -11.48
N LEU A 18 1.61 -27.99 -11.67
CA LEU A 18 2.14 -27.21 -10.56
C LEU A 18 1.00 -27.07 -9.55
N PRO A 19 1.16 -27.55 -8.31
CA PRO A 19 0.16 -27.32 -7.30
C PRO A 19 0.06 -25.81 -7.17
N ALA A 20 -1.09 -25.25 -7.57
CA ALA A 20 -1.44 -23.89 -7.25
C ALA A 20 -1.50 -23.87 -5.73
N ALA A 21 -0.36 -23.52 -5.10
CA ALA A 21 -0.29 -23.28 -3.69
C ALA A 21 -1.43 -22.30 -3.43
N ALA A 22 -2.45 -22.77 -2.71
CA ALA A 22 -3.51 -21.92 -2.23
C ALA A 22 -2.79 -20.94 -1.31
N ALA A 23 -2.33 -19.84 -1.89
CA ALA A 23 -1.73 -18.74 -1.18
C ALA A 23 -2.83 -18.33 -0.23
N ASN A 24 -2.67 -18.72 1.03
CA ASN A 24 -3.53 -18.27 2.10
C ASN A 24 -3.29 -16.77 2.13
N ALA A 25 -4.10 -16.04 1.35
CA ALA A 25 -3.81 -14.67 1.00
C ALA A 25 -3.81 -13.90 2.31
N PHE A 26 -2.62 -13.50 2.76
CA PHE A 26 -2.48 -12.77 4.00
C PHE A 26 -3.33 -11.50 3.88
N ARG A 27 -4.40 -11.42 4.68
CA ARG A 27 -5.32 -10.28 4.72
C ARG A 27 -5.00 -9.48 5.98
N PRO A 28 -4.07 -8.51 5.92
CA PRO A 28 -3.81 -7.66 7.07
C PRO A 28 -5.05 -6.81 7.40
N ASN A 29 -5.19 -6.46 8.67
CA ASN A 29 -6.10 -5.38 9.05
C ASN A 29 -5.47 -4.06 8.62
N ILE A 30 -6.26 -3.19 7.98
CA ILE A 30 -5.82 -1.88 7.53
C ILE A 30 -6.48 -0.81 8.42
N LEU A 31 -5.68 -0.03 9.13
CA LEU A 31 -6.12 1.11 9.93
C LEU A 31 -5.62 2.41 9.28
N LEU A 32 -6.56 3.27 8.86
CA LEU A 32 -6.27 4.60 8.32
C LEU A 32 -6.50 5.64 9.41
N ILE A 33 -5.45 6.40 9.76
CA ILE A 33 -5.51 7.49 10.74
C ILE A 33 -5.24 8.80 9.99
N MET A 34 -6.19 9.73 10.02
CA MET A 34 -6.07 11.04 9.38
C MET A 34 -6.36 12.14 10.41
N ALA A 35 -5.34 12.92 10.76
CA ALA A 35 -5.49 14.11 11.58
C ALA A 35 -5.98 15.30 10.74
N ASP A 36 -6.78 16.17 11.34
CA ASP A 36 -7.23 17.42 10.71
C ASP A 36 -6.24 18.54 11.01
N ASP A 37 -5.89 19.33 9.99
CA ASP A 37 -5.01 20.51 10.08
C ASP A 37 -3.65 20.31 10.78
N LEU A 38 -3.14 19.08 10.84
CA LEU A 38 -1.81 18.79 11.40
C LEU A 38 -0.70 19.26 10.45
N GLY A 39 0.11 20.21 10.90
CA GLY A 39 1.24 20.72 10.14
C GLY A 39 2.39 19.72 10.07
N ILE A 40 3.10 19.70 8.94
CA ILE A 40 4.27 18.82 8.75
C ILE A 40 5.38 19.09 9.79
N GLY A 41 5.47 20.31 10.29
CA GLY A 41 6.45 20.71 11.31
C GLY A 41 6.02 20.44 12.76
N ASP A 42 4.86 19.84 13.01
CA ASP A 42 4.33 19.67 14.38
C ASP A 42 4.84 18.40 15.06
N LEU A 43 5.24 17.38 14.30
CA LEU A 43 5.64 16.09 14.85
C LEU A 43 7.14 16.05 15.16
N GLY A 44 7.50 15.36 16.24
CA GLY A 44 8.89 15.12 16.62
C GLY A 44 9.69 14.43 15.51
N CYS A 45 9.09 13.44 14.86
CA CYS A 45 9.69 12.75 13.72
C CYS A 45 9.88 13.63 12.47
N TYR A 46 9.38 14.86 12.42
CA TYR A 46 9.69 15.83 11.36
C TYR A 46 10.55 17.01 11.86
N GLY A 47 11.07 16.94 13.08
CA GLY A 47 12.02 17.91 13.62
C GLY A 47 11.46 18.84 14.70
N ASN A 48 10.21 18.66 15.14
CA ASN A 48 9.67 19.44 16.25
C ASN A 48 10.28 19.01 17.59
N ASN A 49 10.92 19.93 18.31
CA ASN A 49 11.51 19.64 19.62
C ASN A 49 10.70 20.18 20.80
N THR A 50 9.53 20.78 20.53
CA THR A 50 8.66 21.42 21.54
C THR A 50 7.46 20.55 21.87
N LEU A 51 6.81 19.99 20.84
CA LEU A 51 5.63 19.13 20.98
C LEU A 51 6.05 17.68 21.23
N ARG A 52 5.30 16.98 22.08
CA ARG A 52 5.58 15.59 22.44
C ARG A 52 4.65 14.65 21.69
N THR A 53 5.17 13.94 20.69
CA THR A 53 4.39 13.00 19.84
C THR A 53 4.92 11.57 19.85
N PRO A 54 5.24 10.98 21.02
CA PRO A 54 6.04 9.75 21.11
C PRO A 54 5.41 8.54 20.41
N ASN A 55 4.08 8.45 20.35
CA ASN A 55 3.38 7.36 19.67
C ASN A 55 3.54 7.45 18.14
N ILE A 56 3.47 8.65 17.58
CA ILE A 56 3.64 8.89 16.14
C ILE A 56 5.11 8.75 15.77
N ASP A 57 6.02 9.22 16.63
CA ASP A 57 7.46 9.08 16.44
C ASP A 57 7.88 7.61 16.42
N ARG A 58 7.31 6.80 17.32
CA ARG A 58 7.50 5.34 17.33
C ARG A 58 6.97 4.67 16.07
N LEU A 59 5.77 5.05 15.59
CA LEU A 59 5.22 4.53 14.32
C LEU A 59 6.13 4.86 13.12
N ALA A 60 6.71 6.06 13.10
CA ALA A 60 7.65 6.47 12.05
C ALA A 60 8.98 5.70 12.12
N ALA A 61 9.46 5.35 13.32
CA ALA A 61 10.70 4.60 13.53
C ALA A 61 10.56 3.09 13.22
N GLU A 62 9.39 2.51 13.49
CA GLU A 62 9.09 1.09 13.20
C GLU A 62 8.62 0.86 11.76
N GLY A 63 8.36 1.92 11.01
CA GLY A 63 7.76 1.87 9.68
C GLY A 63 8.44 2.76 8.65
N VAL A 64 7.64 3.28 7.71
CA VAL A 64 8.08 4.19 6.66
C VAL A 64 7.57 5.59 6.94
N ARG A 65 8.45 6.58 6.89
CA ARG A 65 8.11 8.01 7.01
C ARG A 65 8.17 8.68 5.64
N LEU A 66 7.06 9.28 5.21
CA LEU A 66 6.97 9.99 3.93
C LEU A 66 7.39 11.45 4.07
N THR A 67 8.55 11.83 3.54
CA THR A 67 9.03 13.22 3.58
C THR A 67 8.41 14.14 2.52
N GLN A 68 7.69 13.57 1.55
CA GLN A 68 6.94 14.28 0.51
C GLN A 68 5.55 13.66 0.30
N HIS A 69 4.69 13.66 1.33
CA HIS A 69 3.28 13.28 1.19
C HIS A 69 2.44 14.50 0.81
N LEU A 70 1.91 14.54 -0.42
CA LEU A 70 1.18 15.69 -0.95
C LEU A 70 -0.33 15.46 -0.89
N ALA A 71 -1.04 16.30 -0.13
CA ALA A 71 -2.50 16.32 -0.18
C ALA A 71 -2.99 16.81 -1.54
N ALA A 72 -4.04 16.18 -2.07
CA ALA A 72 -4.57 16.52 -3.40
C ALA A 72 -5.22 17.90 -3.47
N ALA A 73 -5.58 18.49 -2.32
CA ALA A 73 -6.14 19.82 -2.20
C ALA A 73 -5.80 20.41 -0.82
N PRO A 74 -5.72 21.75 -0.68
CA PRO A 74 -5.40 22.43 0.58
C PRO A 74 -6.63 22.62 1.51
N LEU A 75 -7.78 22.01 1.19
CA LEU A 75 -9.03 22.13 1.95
C LEU A 75 -9.53 20.75 2.38
N CYS A 76 -10.16 20.70 3.56
CA CYS A 76 -10.63 19.48 4.21
C CYS A 76 -11.49 18.60 3.30
N THR A 77 -12.61 19.13 2.79
CA THR A 77 -13.56 18.39 1.96
C THR A 77 -12.93 17.82 0.68
N PRO A 78 -12.28 18.62 -0.20
CA PRO A 78 -11.70 18.07 -1.42
C PRO A 78 -10.50 17.16 -1.17
N SER A 79 -9.73 17.37 -0.09
CA SER A 79 -8.63 16.48 0.29
C SER A 79 -9.15 15.10 0.70
N ARG A 80 -10.15 15.06 1.59
CA ARG A 80 -10.79 13.81 2.05
C ARG A 80 -11.51 13.07 0.93
N ALA A 81 -12.22 13.80 0.06
CA ALA A 81 -12.87 13.21 -1.11
C ALA A 81 -11.85 12.53 -2.04
N ALA A 82 -10.72 13.20 -2.33
CA ALA A 82 -9.66 12.63 -3.14
C ALA A 82 -9.00 11.41 -2.49
N PHE A 83 -8.78 11.44 -1.18
CA PHE A 83 -8.24 10.31 -0.42
C PHE A 83 -9.12 9.06 -0.48
N LEU A 84 -10.44 9.22 -0.30
CA LEU A 84 -11.39 8.10 -0.28
C LEU A 84 -11.67 7.53 -1.67
N THR A 85 -11.63 8.36 -2.71
CA THR A 85 -11.96 7.94 -4.09
C THR A 85 -10.75 7.55 -4.91
N GLY A 86 -9.53 7.92 -4.50
CA GLY A 86 -8.32 7.77 -5.31
C GLY A 86 -8.33 8.64 -6.57
N ARG A 87 -9.14 9.71 -6.61
CA ARG A 87 -9.31 10.61 -7.77
C ARG A 87 -8.96 12.03 -7.38
N HIS A 88 -8.57 12.85 -8.36
CA HIS A 88 -8.49 14.28 -8.11
C HIS A 88 -9.86 14.84 -7.72
N SER A 89 -9.88 15.83 -6.81
CA SER A 89 -11.09 16.42 -6.26
C SER A 89 -12.05 16.98 -7.30
N PHE A 90 -11.55 17.49 -8.43
CA PHE A 90 -12.35 17.99 -9.55
C PHE A 90 -12.97 16.90 -10.44
N ARG A 91 -12.74 15.61 -10.15
CA ARG A 91 -13.25 14.46 -10.92
C ARG A 91 -14.28 13.63 -10.14
N SER A 92 -14.79 14.15 -9.02
CA SER A 92 -15.70 13.47 -8.09
C SER A 92 -17.03 14.19 -8.03
#